data_AF-A0A1Y1XBM9-F1
#
_entry.id   AF-A0A1Y1XBM9-F1
#
_cell.length_a   1.000
_cell.length_b   1.000
_cell.length_c   1.000
_cell.angle_alpha   90.00
_cell.angle_beta   90.00
_cell.angle_gamma   90.00
#
_symmetry.space_group_name_H-M   'P 1'
#
loop_
_entity.id
_entity.type
_entity.pdbx_description
1 polymer ?
#
loop_
_entity_poly.entity_id
_entity_poly.type
_entity_poly.pdbx_seq_one_letter_code
_entity_poly.pdbx_strand_id
1 'polypeptide(L)'
;MNILILLYKLNNTNDKEQFEVLKEGFYEIMPIKINKILNEFDLKFLLTGTNEIDVEDWKNNTDYEGYNKYDITVINFWKCVTEFNKENRRKLLIFATGCSQIPITGFKDLQGNGNIQHFKLKNAGNTDELPKSHTCFNRIDIPPYKSYTQLKQKLLLAISEGIDGFTIE
;
A
#
# COMPACT_ATOMS: atom_id res chain seq x y z
N MET A 1 -5.77 13.28 30.03
CA MET A 1 -6.97 12.44 30.28
C MET A 1 -6.60 11.00 29.92
N ASN A 2 -6.64 10.09 30.90
CA ASN A 2 -6.93 8.66 30.74
C ASN A 2 -5.86 7.57 30.59
N ILE A 3 -4.64 7.63 31.13
CA ILE A 3 -3.88 6.36 31.32
C ILE A 3 -4.65 5.40 32.25
N LEU A 4 -5.21 5.90 33.35
CA LEU A 4 -6.02 5.10 34.28
C LEU A 4 -7.30 4.54 33.67
N ILE A 5 -8.00 5.30 32.81
CA ILE A 5 -9.20 4.80 32.13
C ILE A 5 -8.84 3.85 30.98
N LEU A 6 -7.70 4.06 30.30
CA LEU A 6 -7.21 3.09 29.30
C LEU A 6 -6.86 1.77 29.98
N LEU A 7 -6.13 1.82 31.10
CA LEU A 7 -5.79 0.65 31.91
C LEU A 7 -7.05 -0.02 32.48
N TYR A 8 -8.04 0.75 32.94
CA TYR A 8 -9.33 0.22 33.37
C TYR A 8 -10.05 -0.49 32.21
N LYS A 9 -10.09 0.11 31.01
CA LYS A 9 -10.72 -0.50 29.83
C LYS A 9 -9.97 -1.72 29.30
N LEU A 10 -8.64 -1.77 29.43
CA LEU A 10 -7.85 -2.94 29.01
C LEU A 10 -7.91 -4.07 30.04
N ASN A 11 -8.03 -3.74 31.33
CA ASN A 11 -7.93 -4.72 32.42
C ASN A 11 -9.28 -5.13 33.04
N ASN A 12 -10.38 -4.39 32.78
CA ASN A 12 -11.73 -4.67 33.30
C ASN A 12 -12.77 -4.94 32.21
N THR A 13 -12.35 -5.30 30.99
CA THR A 13 -13.26 -5.84 29.96
C THR A 13 -13.23 -7.36 29.95
N ASN A 14 -14.28 -7.97 29.39
CA ASN A 14 -14.35 -9.41 29.15
C ASN A 14 -13.33 -9.91 28.10
N ASP A 15 -12.46 -9.01 27.60
CA ASP A 15 -11.48 -9.28 26.56
C ASP A 15 -10.07 -9.50 27.11
N LYS A 16 -9.90 -9.46 28.44
CA LYS A 16 -8.59 -9.55 29.10
C LYS A 16 -7.83 -10.83 28.75
N GLU A 17 -8.53 -11.97 28.70
CA GLU A 17 -7.91 -13.26 28.34
C GLU A 17 -7.42 -13.24 26.89
N GLN A 18 -8.20 -12.65 25.98
CA GLN A 18 -7.86 -12.50 24.56
C GLN A 18 -6.64 -11.60 24.38
N PHE A 19 -6.53 -10.52 25.17
CA PHE A 19 -5.36 -9.64 25.16
C PHE A 19 -4.11 -10.31 25.72
N GLU A 20 -4.20 -11.10 26.80
CA GLU A 20 -3.04 -11.83 27.32
C GLU A 20 -2.56 -12.89 26.31
N VAL A 21 -3.46 -13.66 25.68
CA VAL A 21 -3.08 -14.64 24.64
C VAL A 21 -2.46 -13.95 23.41
N LEU A 22 -3.01 -12.81 22.98
CA LEU A 22 -2.43 -12.02 21.88
C LEU A 22 -1.02 -11.52 22.22
N LYS A 23 -0.84 -11.03 23.45
CA LYS A 23 0.43 -10.53 23.95
C LYS A 23 1.46 -11.64 24.09
N GLU A 24 1.06 -12.81 24.58
CA GLU A 24 1.90 -14.01 24.63
C GLU A 24 2.36 -14.39 23.21
N GLY A 25 1.44 -14.54 22.26
CA GLY A 25 1.79 -14.85 20.87
C GLY A 25 2.67 -13.79 20.20
N PHE A 26 2.49 -12.51 20.52
CA PHE A 26 3.38 -11.45 20.05
C PHE A 26 4.82 -11.63 20.55
N TYR A 27 5.01 -11.93 21.84
CA TYR A 27 6.35 -12.13 22.43
C TYR A 27 6.99 -13.49 22.13
N GLU A 28 6.25 -14.47 21.61
CA GLU A 28 6.85 -15.70 21.05
C GLU A 28 7.70 -15.40 19.82
N ILE A 29 7.27 -14.42 19.01
CA ILE A 29 7.97 -14.00 17.79
C ILE A 29 8.96 -12.87 18.10
N MET A 30 8.53 -11.91 18.92
CA MET A 30 9.27 -10.68 19.19
C MET A 30 10.10 -10.78 20.48
N PRO A 31 11.42 -10.51 20.44
CA PRO A 31 12.23 -10.55 21.65
C PRO A 31 11.73 -9.54 22.70
N ILE A 32 11.50 -9.99 23.94
CA ILE A 32 11.03 -9.13 25.07
C ILE A 32 11.91 -7.88 25.28
N LYS A 33 13.19 -7.95 24.90
CA LYS A 33 14.14 -6.81 24.96
C LYS A 33 13.71 -5.63 24.08
N ILE A 34 12.83 -5.83 23.11
CA ILE A 34 12.36 -4.78 22.21
C ILE A 34 11.61 -3.66 22.95
N ASN A 35 11.00 -3.98 24.10
CA ASN A 35 10.31 -3.01 24.97
C ASN A 35 11.23 -1.94 25.56
N LYS A 36 12.55 -2.14 25.52
CA LYS A 36 13.55 -1.16 25.97
C LYS A 36 14.03 -0.25 24.83
N ILE A 37 13.70 -0.57 23.59
CA ILE A 37 14.24 0.05 22.38
C ILE A 37 13.12 0.77 21.60
N LEU A 38 11.91 0.22 21.59
CA LEU A 38 10.75 0.80 20.93
C LEU A 38 9.73 1.29 21.96
N ASN A 39 9.21 2.50 21.73
CA ASN A 39 8.00 2.97 22.39
C ASN A 39 6.74 2.64 21.55
N GLU A 40 5.56 2.99 22.06
CA GLU A 40 4.28 2.75 21.40
C GLU A 40 4.13 3.46 20.04
N PHE A 41 4.76 4.62 19.86
CA PHE A 41 4.76 5.34 18.60
C PHE A 41 5.67 4.66 17.58
N ASP A 42 6.84 4.18 18.00
CA ASP A 42 7.75 3.45 17.11
C ASP A 42 7.13 2.12 16.68
N LEU A 43 6.51 1.38 17.62
CA LEU A 43 5.81 0.14 17.30
C LEU A 43 4.64 0.39 16.35
N LYS A 44 3.81 1.42 16.62
CA LYS A 44 2.75 1.83 15.70
C LYS A 44 3.33 2.16 14.33
N PHE A 45 4.39 2.97 14.28
CA PHE A 45 4.99 3.41 13.02
C PHE A 45 5.58 2.24 12.22
N LEU A 46 6.19 1.26 12.89
CA LEU A 46 6.67 0.03 12.24
C LEU A 46 5.52 -0.83 11.69
N LEU A 47 4.40 -0.91 12.40
CA LEU A 47 3.22 -1.67 11.97
C LEU A 47 2.44 -0.97 10.85
N THR A 48 2.28 0.34 10.93
CA THR A 48 1.47 1.12 9.98
C THR A 48 2.27 1.57 8.77
N GLY A 49 3.59 1.72 8.90
CA GLY A 49 4.44 2.28 7.85
C GLY A 49 4.28 3.79 7.69
N THR A 50 4.71 4.32 6.54
CA THR A 50 4.75 5.75 6.23
C THR A 50 3.73 6.15 5.15
N ASN A 51 3.28 7.40 5.23
CA ASN A 51 2.41 8.04 4.23
C ASN A 51 3.20 8.82 3.17
N GLU A 52 4.52 8.93 3.34
CA GLU A 52 5.39 9.63 2.40
C GLU A 52 5.71 8.73 1.21
N ILE A 53 5.05 8.98 0.08
CA ILE A 53 5.26 8.25 -1.16
C ILE A 53 6.42 8.89 -1.93
N ASP A 54 7.57 8.23 -1.92
CA ASP A 54 8.67 8.49 -2.84
C ASP A 54 8.40 7.78 -4.17
N VAL A 55 8.14 8.57 -5.22
CA VAL A 55 7.82 8.06 -6.56
C VAL A 55 9.03 7.40 -7.22
N GLU A 56 10.24 7.86 -6.92
CA GLU A 56 11.45 7.29 -7.50
C GLU A 56 11.80 5.95 -6.85
N ASP A 57 11.64 5.83 -5.52
CA ASP A 57 11.72 4.54 -4.83
C ASP A 57 10.67 3.56 -5.35
N TRP A 58 9.41 4.01 -5.53
CA TRP A 58 8.36 3.18 -6.11
C TRP A 58 8.77 2.65 -7.49
N LYS A 59 9.21 3.55 -8.37
CA LYS A 59 9.61 3.21 -9.73
C LYS A 59 10.80 2.25 -9.79
N ASN A 60 11.78 2.41 -8.89
CA ASN A 60 12.97 1.58 -8.84
C ASN A 60 12.69 0.17 -8.29
N ASN A 61 11.63 0.00 -7.52
CA ASN A 61 11.17 -1.28 -6.99
C ASN A 61 9.90 -1.79 -7.68
N THR A 62 9.78 -1.54 -8.99
CA THR A 62 8.66 -2.01 -9.82
C THR A 62 9.11 -3.08 -10.81
N ASP A 63 8.39 -4.20 -10.83
CA ASP A 63 8.55 -5.23 -11.86
C ASP A 63 7.61 -4.97 -13.05
N TYR A 64 8.03 -5.37 -14.24
CA TYR A 64 7.27 -5.20 -15.47
C TYR A 64 6.98 -6.57 -16.11
N GLU A 65 5.70 -6.85 -16.40
CA GLU A 65 5.25 -8.09 -17.03
C GLU A 65 4.68 -7.77 -18.42
N GLY A 66 5.34 -8.21 -19.50
CA GLY A 66 4.90 -7.89 -20.88
C GLY A 66 5.10 -6.42 -21.28
N TYR A 67 5.75 -5.63 -20.43
CA TYR A 67 6.33 -4.32 -20.73
C TYR A 67 7.82 -4.31 -20.41
N ASN A 68 8.54 -3.37 -21.00
CA ASN A 68 9.84 -2.91 -20.59
C ASN A 68 9.72 -1.49 -19.98
N LYS A 69 10.66 -1.13 -19.09
CA LYS A 69 10.76 0.22 -18.50
C LYS A 69 10.85 1.36 -19.52
N TYR A 70 11.26 1.07 -20.76
CA TYR A 70 11.36 2.03 -21.86
C TYR A 70 10.11 2.14 -22.74
N ASP A 71 9.08 1.32 -22.51
CA ASP A 71 7.85 1.39 -23.29
C ASP A 71 7.10 2.69 -23.02
N ILE A 72 6.50 3.25 -24.07
CA ILE A 72 5.84 4.57 -24.00
C ILE A 72 4.73 4.60 -22.94
N THR A 73 3.99 3.51 -22.77
CA THR A 73 2.95 3.38 -21.74
C THR A 73 3.55 3.44 -20.34
N VAL A 74 4.69 2.78 -20.10
CA VAL A 74 5.39 2.82 -18.80
C VAL A 74 5.98 4.19 -18.52
N ILE A 75 6.64 4.80 -19.51
CA ILE A 75 7.19 6.17 -19.38
C ILE A 75 6.06 7.15 -19.05
N ASN A 76 4.93 7.05 -19.76
CA ASN A 76 3.77 7.91 -19.53
C ASN A 76 3.10 7.64 -18.18
N PHE A 77 3.06 6.37 -17.73
CA PHE A 77 2.56 6.02 -16.40
C PHE A 77 3.37 6.76 -15.33
N TRP A 78 4.70 6.59 -15.31
CA TRP A 78 5.54 7.24 -14.30
C TRP A 78 5.53 8.76 -14.40
N LYS A 79 5.49 9.33 -15.62
CA LYS A 79 5.26 10.76 -15.80
C LYS A 79 3.96 11.21 -15.13
N CYS A 80 2.88 10.44 -15.29
CA CYS A 80 1.59 10.72 -14.68
C CYS A 80 1.65 10.66 -13.14
N VAL A 81 2.27 9.62 -12.58
CA VAL A 81 2.44 9.46 -11.12
C VAL A 81 3.27 10.60 -10.52
N THR A 82 4.34 11.03 -11.21
CA THR A 82 5.13 12.19 -10.79
C THR A 82 4.32 13.48 -10.80
N GLU A 83 3.44 13.69 -11.79
CA GLU A 83 2.54 14.86 -11.86
C GLU A 83 1.39 14.81 -10.85
N PHE A 84 1.04 13.64 -10.32
CA PHE A 84 -0.06 13.52 -9.35
C PHE A 84 0.24 14.28 -8.05
N ASN A 85 -0.82 14.87 -7.49
CA ASN A 85 -0.78 15.40 -6.14
C ASN A 85 -0.74 14.25 -5.10
N LYS A 86 -0.50 14.59 -3.82
CA LYS A 86 -0.41 13.61 -2.73
C LYS A 86 -1.64 12.71 -2.64
N GLU A 87 -2.83 13.28 -2.85
CA GLU A 87 -4.09 12.54 -2.78
C GLU A 87 -4.17 11.47 -3.88
N ASN A 88 -3.92 11.84 -5.14
CA ASN A 88 -3.99 10.91 -6.26
C ASN A 88 -2.89 9.83 -6.21
N ARG A 89 -1.71 10.15 -5.67
CA ARG A 89 -0.67 9.13 -5.40
C ARG A 89 -1.14 8.13 -4.34
N ARG A 90 -1.77 8.61 -3.26
CA ARG A 90 -2.36 7.74 -2.23
C ARG A 90 -3.48 6.87 -2.81
N LYS A 91 -4.35 7.47 -3.65
CA LYS A 91 -5.42 6.73 -4.34
C LYS A 91 -4.85 5.62 -5.23
N LEU A 92 -3.82 5.94 -6.02
CA LEU A 92 -3.12 4.95 -6.83
C LEU A 92 -2.48 3.84 -6.00
N LEU A 93 -1.89 4.16 -4.85
CA LEU A 93 -1.32 3.17 -3.94
C LEU A 93 -2.39 2.20 -3.44
N ILE A 94 -3.51 2.73 -2.93
CA ILE A 94 -4.65 1.90 -2.48
C ILE A 94 -5.19 1.06 -3.63
N PHE A 95 -5.35 1.65 -4.82
CA PHE A 95 -5.80 0.93 -5.99
C PHE A 95 -4.86 -0.24 -6.33
N ALA A 96 -3.55 -0.05 -6.22
CA ALA A 96 -2.54 -1.06 -6.51
C ALA A 96 -2.42 -2.17 -5.45
N THR A 97 -2.48 -1.81 -4.17
CA THR A 97 -2.04 -2.68 -3.05
C THR A 97 -3.15 -2.99 -2.05
N GLY A 98 -4.25 -2.23 -2.06
CA GLY A 98 -5.27 -2.23 -1.02
C GLY A 98 -4.85 -1.52 0.27
N CYS A 99 -3.61 -1.02 0.36
CA CYS A 99 -3.08 -0.34 1.53
C CYS A 99 -2.88 1.16 1.25
N SER A 100 -3.11 1.98 2.28
CA SER A 100 -2.92 3.44 2.18
C SER A 100 -1.52 3.90 2.59
N GLN A 101 -0.68 2.97 3.04
CA GLN A 101 0.65 3.21 3.62
C GLN A 101 1.64 2.19 3.05
N ILE A 102 2.93 2.55 3.03
CA ILE A 102 4.02 1.67 2.59
C ILE A 102 4.91 1.28 3.77
N PRO A 103 5.62 0.15 3.70
CA PRO A 103 6.63 -0.19 4.70
C PRO A 103 7.61 0.96 4.92
N ILE A 104 8.04 1.14 6.17
CA ILE A 104 9.05 2.15 6.52
C ILE A 104 10.36 1.97 5.75
N THR A 105 10.64 0.74 5.33
CA THR A 105 11.83 0.37 4.56
C THR A 105 11.69 0.64 3.05
N GLY A 106 10.56 1.17 2.61
CA GLY A 106 10.29 1.57 1.22
C GLY A 106 9.57 0.51 0.38
N PHE A 107 9.49 0.76 -0.92
CA PHE A 107 8.75 -0.08 -1.87
C PHE A 107 9.39 -1.44 -2.13
N LYS A 108 10.67 -1.63 -1.78
CA LYS A 108 11.37 -2.91 -1.90
C LYS A 108 10.79 -4.02 -1.01
N ASP A 109 10.20 -3.65 0.13
CA ASP A 109 9.68 -4.61 1.12
C ASP A 109 8.14 -4.62 1.14
N LEU A 110 7.51 -4.17 0.06
CA LEU A 110 6.05 -4.14 -0.07
C LEU A 110 5.47 -5.53 0.17
N GLN A 111 4.42 -5.61 0.97
CA GLN A 111 3.81 -6.89 1.32
C GLN A 111 2.69 -7.22 0.34
N GLY A 112 2.59 -8.47 -0.08
CA GLY A 112 1.52 -9.00 -0.91
C GLY A 112 1.34 -10.49 -0.67
N ASN A 113 0.10 -10.94 -0.43
CA ASN A 113 -0.23 -12.34 -0.13
C ASN A 113 0.70 -13.00 0.93
N GLY A 114 0.99 -12.27 2.02
CA GLY A 114 1.81 -12.76 3.13
C GLY A 114 3.32 -12.82 2.89
N ASN A 115 3.83 -12.30 1.76
CA ASN A 115 5.25 -12.28 1.45
C ASN A 115 5.69 -10.89 0.92
N ILE A 116 7.01 -10.68 0.85
CA ILE A 116 7.55 -9.53 0.10
C ILE A 116 7.21 -9.70 -1.38
N GLN A 117 6.51 -8.72 -1.93
CA GLN A 117 5.99 -8.70 -3.28
C GLN A 117 6.05 -7.27 -3.84
N HIS A 118 7.00 -7.02 -4.74
CA HIS A 118 7.12 -5.74 -5.43
C HIS A 118 5.83 -5.36 -6.18
N PHE A 119 5.66 -4.05 -6.37
CA PHE A 119 4.63 -3.52 -7.26
C PHE A 119 4.90 -3.95 -8.70
N LYS A 120 3.83 -4.25 -9.45
CA LYS A 120 3.93 -4.75 -10.83
C LYS A 120 3.06 -3.96 -11.80
N LEU A 121 3.63 -3.66 -12.96
CA LEU A 121 2.89 -3.19 -14.13
C LEU A 121 2.85 -4.28 -15.20
N LYS A 122 1.65 -4.73 -15.54
CA LYS A 122 1.43 -5.76 -16.54
C LYS A 122 0.78 -5.21 -17.79
N ASN A 123 1.29 -5.58 -18.95
CA ASN A 123 0.63 -5.35 -20.23
C ASN A 123 -0.55 -6.29 -20.41
N ALA A 124 -1.76 -5.76 -20.29
CA ALA A 124 -2.99 -6.51 -20.45
C ALA A 124 -4.17 -5.60 -20.80
N GLY A 125 -5.14 -6.16 -21.54
CA GLY A 125 -6.35 -5.47 -21.97
C GLY A 125 -6.19 -4.67 -23.26
N ASN A 126 -7.31 -4.12 -23.74
CA ASN A 126 -7.37 -3.31 -24.96
C ASN A 126 -7.30 -1.81 -24.63
N THR A 127 -6.91 -0.98 -25.60
CA THR A 127 -6.71 0.46 -25.42
C THR A 127 -7.93 1.25 -24.93
N ASP A 128 -9.13 0.69 -25.07
CA ASP A 128 -10.37 1.33 -24.64
C ASP A 128 -10.78 0.94 -23.20
N GLU A 129 -10.18 -0.11 -22.65
CA GLU A 129 -10.44 -0.59 -21.30
C GLU A 129 -9.80 0.31 -20.23
N LEU A 130 -10.31 0.22 -19.01
CA LEU A 130 -9.69 0.84 -17.83
C LEU A 130 -8.56 -0.05 -17.28
N PRO A 131 -7.57 0.53 -16.58
CA PRO A 131 -6.62 -0.26 -15.80
C PRO A 131 -7.35 -1.11 -14.76
N LYS A 132 -6.87 -2.32 -14.49
CA LYS A 132 -7.44 -3.23 -13.49
C LYS A 132 -6.39 -3.52 -12.43
N SER A 133 -6.79 -3.59 -11.17
CA SER A 133 -5.88 -3.94 -10.07
C SER A 133 -6.11 -5.36 -9.55
N HIS A 134 -5.03 -5.93 -9.04
CA HIS A 134 -5.02 -7.21 -8.33
C HIS A 134 -4.21 -7.00 -7.05
N THR A 135 -4.88 -6.49 -6.01
CA THR A 135 -4.26 -6.00 -4.77
C THR A 135 -3.45 -7.06 -4.05
N CYS A 136 -3.91 -8.33 -4.05
CA CYS A 136 -3.16 -9.45 -3.46
C CYS A 136 -1.74 -9.62 -4.03
N PHE A 137 -1.50 -9.12 -5.26
CA PHE A 137 -0.22 -9.24 -5.96
C PHE A 137 0.46 -7.90 -6.21
N ASN A 138 -0.02 -6.81 -5.61
CA ASN A 138 0.46 -5.45 -5.85
C ASN A 138 0.55 -5.10 -7.35
N ARG A 139 -0.40 -5.58 -8.16
CA ARG A 139 -0.33 -5.51 -9.64
C ARG A 139 -1.41 -4.61 -10.22
N ILE A 140 -1.00 -3.77 -11.17
CA ILE A 140 -1.91 -3.10 -12.10
C ILE A 140 -1.70 -3.66 -13.50
N ASP A 141 -2.78 -4.15 -14.07
CA ASP A 141 -2.91 -4.48 -15.49
C ASP A 141 -3.22 -3.17 -16.23
N ILE A 142 -2.27 -2.68 -17.04
CA ILE A 142 -2.38 -1.43 -17.78
C ILE A 142 -2.42 -1.68 -19.30
N PRO A 143 -3.52 -1.31 -19.98
CA PRO A 143 -3.59 -1.41 -21.43
C PRO A 143 -2.53 -0.57 -22.14
N PRO A 144 -2.13 -0.93 -23.37
CA PRO A 144 -1.09 -0.23 -24.13
C PRO A 144 -1.60 1.08 -24.74
N TYR A 145 -1.94 2.05 -23.88
CA TYR A 145 -2.49 3.35 -24.30
C TYR A 145 -1.55 4.09 -25.24
N LYS A 146 -2.13 4.70 -26.28
CA LYS A 146 -1.38 5.32 -27.39
C LYS A 146 -0.90 6.73 -27.07
N SER A 147 -1.48 7.39 -26.07
CA SER A 147 -1.15 8.76 -25.70
C SER A 147 -1.12 8.98 -24.19
N TYR A 148 -0.33 9.97 -23.77
CA TYR A 148 -0.26 10.41 -22.39
C TYR A 148 -1.64 10.85 -21.86
N THR A 149 -2.39 11.61 -22.66
CA THR A 149 -3.73 12.10 -22.30
C THR A 149 -4.70 10.96 -22.05
N GLN A 150 -4.72 9.95 -22.92
CA GLN A 150 -5.56 8.77 -22.75
C GLN A 150 -5.21 8.01 -21.47
N LEU A 151 -3.91 7.75 -21.24
CA LEU A 151 -3.44 7.08 -20.03
C LEU A 151 -3.85 7.85 -18.78
N LYS A 152 -3.59 9.16 -18.73
CA LYS A 152 -3.90 10.02 -17.58
C LYS A 152 -5.38 10.01 -17.26
N GLN A 153 -6.24 10.15 -18.28
CA GLN A 153 -7.69 10.13 -18.10
C GLN A 153 -8.19 8.79 -17.58
N LYS A 154 -7.77 7.67 -18.21
CA LYS A 154 -8.21 6.33 -17.82
C LYS A 154 -7.69 5.93 -16.44
N LEU A 155 -6.44 6.29 -16.11
CA LEU A 155 -5.86 6.05 -14.80
C LEU A 155 -6.57 6.83 -13.70
N LEU A 156 -6.82 8.13 -13.90
CA LEU A 156 -7.55 8.97 -12.94
C LEU A 156 -8.96 8.43 -12.70
N LEU A 157 -9.65 7.98 -13.76
CA LEU A 157 -10.98 7.40 -13.65
C LEU A 157 -10.94 6.11 -12.80
N ALA A 158 -10.04 5.18 -13.13
CA ALA A 158 -9.93 3.91 -12.41
C ALA A 158 -9.56 4.07 -10.92
N ILE A 159 -8.64 4.96 -10.57
CA ILE A 159 -8.29 5.20 -9.16
C ILE A 159 -9.36 5.97 -8.39
N SER A 160 -10.27 6.67 -9.08
CA SER A 160 -11.39 7.36 -8.43
C SER A 160 -12.53 6.38 -8.16
N GLU A 161 -12.96 5.63 -9.19
CA GLU A 161 -14.04 4.65 -9.07
C GLU A 161 -13.66 3.43 -8.22
N GLY A 162 -12.41 2.98 -8.29
CA GLY A 162 -11.93 1.80 -7.56
C GLY A 162 -11.87 1.97 -6.03
N ILE A 163 -11.93 3.20 -5.53
CA ILE A 163 -11.83 3.50 -4.09
C ILE A 163 -13.22 3.69 -3.45
N ASP A 164 -14.16 4.25 -4.20
CA ASP A 164 -15.53 4.42 -3.72
C ASP A 164 -16.21 3.07 -3.42
N GLY A 165 -15.71 1.97 -3.99
CA GLY A 165 -16.15 0.60 -3.68
C GLY A 165 -15.71 0.06 -2.30
N PHE A 166 -14.71 0.67 -1.65
CA PHE A 166 -14.18 0.23 -0.34
C PHE A 166 -14.42 1.23 0.80
N THR A 167 -15.07 2.36 0.52
CA THR A 167 -15.29 3.43 1.51
C THR A 167 -16.73 3.46 2.05
N ILE A 168 -17.47 2.36 1.93
CA ILE A 168 -18.77 2.22 2.60
C ILE A 168 -18.55 1.55 3.96
N GLU A 169 -18.36 2.41 4.97
CA GLU A 169 -18.65 2.32 6.42
C GLU A 169 -17.62 3.06 7.27
#